data_AF-A0A1L9B346-F1
#
_entry.id   AF-A0A1L9B346-F1
#
_cell.length_a   1.000
_cell.length_b   1.000
_cell.length_c   1.000
_cell.angle_alpha   90.00
_cell.angle_beta   90.00
_cell.angle_gamma   90.00
#
_symmetry.space_group_name_H-M   'P 1'
#
loop_
_entity.id
_entity.type
_entity.pdbx_description
1 polymer ?
#
loop_
_entity_poly.entity_id
_entity_poly.type
_entity_poly.pdbx_seq_one_letter_code
_entity_poly.pdbx_strand_id
1 'polypeptide(L)' 'MANHDIGHCKDCRYFNSKSMHPSGSEIAQCRQPELQDFDLLVAGDCGCNAFEARAESDISRGMPMEEPSPMVH' A
#
# COMPACT_ATOMS: atom_id res chain seq x y z
N MET A 1 -4.35 -3.43 26.58
CA MET A 1 -5.09 -3.59 25.31
C MET A 1 -4.07 -3.94 24.24
N ALA A 2 -4.31 -4.96 23.41
CA ALA A 2 -3.40 -5.28 22.31
C ALA A 2 -3.48 -4.15 21.28
N ASN A 3 -2.38 -3.41 21.12
CA ASN A 3 -2.22 -2.45 20.05
C ASN A 3 -2.06 -3.29 18.77
N HIS A 4 -3.18 -3.79 18.23
CA HIS A 4 -3.18 -4.34 16.88
C HIS A 4 -2.78 -3.17 16.00
N ASP A 5 -1.53 -3.18 15.55
CA ASP A 5 -1.09 -2.29 14.50
C ASP A 5 -1.88 -2.70 13.26
N ILE A 6 -2.96 -1.97 13.01
CA ILE A 6 -3.92 -2.26 11.94
C ILE A 6 -3.37 -1.75 10.60
N GLY A 7 -2.11 -1.31 10.52
CA GLY A 7 -1.52 -0.64 9.37
C GLY A 7 -2.01 0.80 9.15
N HIS A 8 -1.36 1.50 8.21
CA HIS A 8 -1.63 2.90 7.89
C HIS A 8 -2.27 3.05 6.51
N CYS A 9 -3.07 4.09 6.29
CA CYS A 9 -3.74 4.38 5.03
C CYS A 9 -2.73 4.47 3.88
N LYS A 10 -1.54 5.05 4.08
CA LYS A 10 -0.48 5.12 3.07
C LYS A 10 -0.08 3.74 2.51
N ASP A 11 -0.19 2.69 3.32
CA ASP A 11 0.16 1.31 2.98
C ASP A 11 -1.07 0.49 2.53
N CYS A 12 -2.27 1.10 2.57
CA CYS A 12 -3.53 0.45 2.25
C CYS A 12 -3.82 0.49 0.74
N ARG A 13 -4.30 -0.63 0.18
CA ARG A 13 -4.69 -0.74 -1.23
C ARG A 13 -5.77 0.26 -1.66
N TYR A 14 -6.56 0.76 -0.71
CA TYR A 14 -7.69 1.67 -0.95
C TYR A 14 -7.30 3.15 -0.91
N PHE A 15 -6.06 3.47 -0.55
CA PHE A 15 -5.59 4.85 -0.49
C PHE A 15 -5.25 5.36 -1.88
N ASN A 16 -6.05 6.31 -2.37
CA ASN A 16 -5.97 6.83 -3.73
C ASN A 16 -4.87 7.89 -3.89
N SER A 17 -3.64 7.55 -3.50
CA SER A 17 -2.47 8.38 -3.74
C SER A 17 -1.95 8.21 -5.17
N LYS A 18 -1.45 9.30 -5.74
CA LYS A 18 -0.70 9.29 -7.01
C LYS A 18 0.77 8.91 -6.81
N SER A 19 1.24 8.92 -5.58
CA SER A 19 2.60 8.62 -5.19
C SER A 19 2.79 7.10 -5.12
N MET A 20 3.95 6.62 -5.61
CA MET A 20 4.36 5.22 -5.41
C MET A 20 4.60 4.94 -3.91
N HIS A 21 5.11 5.95 -3.19
CA HIS A 21 5.39 5.94 -1.76
C HIS A 21 4.71 7.14 -1.09
N PRO A 22 3.41 7.04 -0.78
CA PRO A 22 2.68 8.09 -0.09
C PRO A 22 3.28 8.39 1.29
N SER A 23 3.31 9.67 1.64
CA SER A 23 3.77 10.12 2.96
C SER A 23 2.66 10.03 4.01
N GLY A 24 3.01 9.91 5.29
CA GLY A 24 2.02 9.88 6.37
C GLY A 24 1.15 11.15 6.47
N SER A 25 1.70 12.29 6.08
CA SER A 25 0.96 13.57 6.05
C SER A 25 0.19 13.82 4.75
N GLU A 26 0.29 12.92 3.76
CA GLU A 26 -0.43 13.06 2.50
C GLU A 26 -1.93 12.87 2.74
N ILE A 27 -2.75 13.79 2.24
CA ILE A 27 -4.20 13.66 2.28
C ILE A 27 -4.68 13.12 0.93
N ALA A 28 -5.32 11.95 0.95
CA ALA A 28 -5.90 11.36 -0.25
C ALA A 28 -7.25 10.71 0.05
N GLN A 29 -7.99 10.41 -1.01
CA GLN A 29 -9.30 9.78 -0.91
C GLN A 29 -9.17 8.31 -0.52
N CYS A 30 -10.00 7.86 0.42
CA CYS A 30 -10.23 6.45 0.70
C CYS A 30 -11.28 5.90 -0.29
N ARG A 31 -10.93 4.84 -1.02
CA ARG A 31 -11.82 4.16 -1.97
C ARG A 31 -12.26 2.78 -1.49
N GLN A 32 -12.36 2.59 -0.18
CA GLN A 32 -12.91 1.35 0.37
C GLN A 32 -14.39 1.24 -0.06
N PRO A 33 -14.87 0.06 -0.49
CA PRO A 33 -16.18 -0.07 -1.14
C PRO A 33 -17.38 0.47 -0.35
N GLU A 34 -17.36 0.39 0.98
CA GLU A 34 -18.43 0.92 1.83
C GLU A 34 -18.32 2.43 2.08
N LEU A 35 -17.14 3.01 1.84
CA LEU A 35 -16.83 4.42 2.08
C LEU A 35 -16.70 5.25 0.80
N GLN A 36 -16.63 4.61 -0.38
CA GLN A 36 -16.38 5.30 -1.65
C GLN A 36 -17.46 6.33 -1.99
N ASP A 37 -18.71 6.10 -1.57
CA ASP A 37 -19.84 7.01 -1.77
C ASP A 37 -19.74 8.31 -0.96
N PHE A 38 -18.87 8.35 0.04
CA PHE A 38 -18.70 9.52 0.91
C PHE A 38 -17.52 10.41 0.52
N ASP A 39 -16.76 10.05 -0.51
CA ASP A 39 -15.54 10.75 -0.95
C ASP A 39 -14.58 11.10 0.23
N LEU A 40 -14.46 10.17 1.18
CA LEU A 40 -13.74 10.42 2.43
C LEU A 40 -12.25 10.71 2.18
N LEU A 41 -11.75 11.84 2.69
CA LEU A 41 -10.34 12.20 2.67
C LEU A 41 -9.67 11.81 3.99
N VAL A 42 -8.55 11.08 3.91
CA VAL A 42 -7.79 10.60 5.07
C VAL A 42 -6.32 10.95 4.93
N ALA A 43 -5.64 11.13 6.06
CA ALA A 43 -4.18 11.26 6.08
C ALA A 43 -3.52 9.87 5.95
N GLY A 44 -2.36 9.81 5.31
CA GLY A 44 -1.61 8.56 5.12
C GLY A 44 -1.26 7.85 6.42
N ASP A 45 -1.07 8.56 7.53
CA ASP A 45 -0.74 8.01 8.86
C ASP A 45 -1.97 7.49 9.63
N CYS A 46 -3.19 7.80 9.17
CA CYS A 46 -4.40 7.24 9.77
C CYS A 46 -4.49 5.73 9.55
N GLY A 47 -5.24 5.01 10.38
CA GLY A 47 -5.55 3.59 10.21
C GLY A 47 -7.05 3.34 10.42
N CYS A 48 -7.57 2.26 9.84
CA CYS A 48 -8.96 1.85 10.04
C CYS A 48 -9.08 0.33 10.13
N ASN A 49 -10.22 -0.15 10.63
CA ASN A 49 -10.47 -1.59 10.80
C ASN A 49 -10.61 -2.36 9.46
N ALA A 50 -10.76 -1.64 8.34
CA ALA A 50 -10.85 -2.21 7.00
C ALA A 50 -9.53 -2.12 6.23
N PHE A 51 -8.40 -1.98 6.94
CA PHE A 51 -7.09 -1.94 6.31
C PHE A 51 -6.80 -3.24 5.55
N GLU A 52 -6.35 -3.09 4.32
CA GLU A 52 -5.80 -4.16 3.49
C GLU A 52 -4.50 -3.68 2.88
N ALA A 53 -3.40 -4.35 3.23
CA ALA A 53 -2.08 -4.01 2.70
C ALA A 53 -2.07 -4.05 1.17
N ARG A 54 -1.43 -3.05 0.54
CA ARG A 54 -1.17 -3.06 -0.90
C ARG A 54 -0.26 -4.25 -1.22
N ALA A 55 -0.62 -5.05 -2.22
CA ALA A 55 0.15 -6.23 -2.59
C ALA A 55 1.58 -5.84 -3.04
N GLU A 56 2.58 -6.52 -2.48
CA GLU A 56 4.01 -6.28 -2.71
C GLU A 56 4.47 -6.65 -4.14
N SER A 57 3.60 -7.31 -4.92
CA SER A 57 3.85 -7.71 -6.31
C SER A 57 4.03 -6.53 -7.28
N ASP A 58 3.68 -5.30 -6.87
CA ASP A 58 3.98 -4.08 -7.64
C ASP A 58 5.39 -3.52 -7.34
N ILE A 59 6.03 -3.95 -6.24
CA ILE A 59 7.34 -3.46 -5.78
C ILE A 59 8.48 -4.34 -6.30
N SER A 60 8.21 -5.64 -6.53
CA SER A 60 9.22 -6.62 -6.96
C SER A 60 9.35 -6.81 -8.47
N ARG A 61 8.59 -6.11 -9.32
CA ARG A 61 8.72 -6.22 -10.79
C ARG A 61 9.86 -5.35 -11.34
N GLY A 62 11.02 -5.44 -10.69
CA GLY A 62 12.23 -4.68 -11.02
C GLY A 62 13.54 -5.42 -10.72
N MET A 63 13.50 -6.70 -10.30
CA MET A 63 14.71 -7.51 -10.17
C MET A 63 14.67 -8.62 -11.22
N PRO A 64 15.35 -8.49 -12.38
CA PRO A 64 15.69 -9.68 -13.13
C PRO A 64 16.55 -10.55 -12.20
N MET A 65 16.07 -11.74 -11.83
CA MET A 65 16.97 -12.77 -11.31
C MET A 65 18.05 -12.97 -12.37
N GLU A 66 19.28 -12.56 -12.10
CA GLU A 66 20.42 -12.95 -12.92
C GLU A 66 20.58 -14.46 -12.77
N GLU A 67 20.19 -15.21 -13.81
CA GLU A 67 20.59 -16.62 -13.93
C GLU A 67 22.12 -16.67 -14.05
N PRO A 68 22.85 -17.31 -13.12
CA PRO A 68 24.26 -17.54 -13.31
C PRO A 68 24.43 -18.48 -14.51
N SER A 69 25.03 -17.96 -15.59
CA SER A 69 25.27 -18.70 -16.83
C SER A 69 25.91 -20.06 -16.54
N PRO A 70 25.40 -21.17 -17.11
CA PRO A 70 25.98 -22.47 -16.89
C PRO A 70 27.38 -22.50 -17.48
N MET A 71 28.36 -22.84 -16.64
CA MET A 71 29.75 -23.04 -17.03
C MET A 71 29.80 -24.28 -17.95
N VAL A 72 30.02 -24.04 -19.24
CA VAL A 72 30.32 -25.09 -20.21
C VAL A 72 31.69 -25.68 -19.86
N HIS A 73 31.74 -27.00 -19.69
CA HIS A 73 32.96 -27.79 -19.50
C HIS A 73 33.58 -28.14 -20.85
#